data_AF-F0YS79-F1
#
_entry.id   AF-F0YS79-F1
#
_cell.length_a   1.000
_cell.length_b   1.000
_cell.length_c   1.000
_cell.angle_alpha   90.00
_cell.angle_beta   90.00
_cell.angle_gamma   90.00
#
_symmetry.space_group_name_H-M   'P 1'
#
loop_
_entity.id
_entity.type
_entity.pdbx_description
1 polymer ?
#
loop_
_entity_poly.entity_id
_entity_poly.type
_entity_poly.pdbx_seq_one_letter_code
_entity_poly.pdbx_strand_id
1 'polypeptide(L)'
;MKDLRGWHAFCFGDTEPYAEEEDDDDDEEDEDEDEPAAGDAPAAAPAPAPAPPAVAATPGGTAPTTRLVLQFDGVMTQRLVVMQCGWLGRCALSRNRALWLYALLARLEKPVHRDTAAVLRELVKRLCVLRDALPDARAPEAAPLMALLVVAGRYYEQATPDELPRGT
;
A
#
# COMPACT_ATOMS: atom_id res chain seq x y z
N MET A 1 7.63 -10.67 -16.61
CA MET A 1 7.04 -9.53 -15.85
C MET A 1 6.30 -10.14 -14.67
N LYS A 2 6.45 -9.64 -13.44
CA LYS A 2 5.77 -10.26 -12.27
C LYS A 2 4.24 -10.19 -12.46
N ASP A 3 3.56 -11.22 -12.00
CA ASP A 3 2.10 -11.33 -11.94
C ASP A 3 1.52 -10.50 -10.78
N LEU A 4 0.18 -10.49 -10.63
CA LEU A 4 -0.49 -9.70 -9.58
C LEU A 4 0.04 -10.07 -8.19
N ARG A 5 0.08 -11.37 -7.87
CA ARG A 5 0.56 -11.89 -6.58
C ARG A 5 2.04 -11.57 -6.35
N GLY A 6 2.89 -11.72 -7.36
CA GLY A 6 4.32 -11.40 -7.24
C GLY A 6 4.60 -9.92 -7.00
N TRP A 7 3.77 -9.01 -7.52
CA TRP A 7 3.86 -7.59 -7.17
C TRP A 7 3.32 -7.29 -5.77
N HIS A 8 2.24 -7.96 -5.35
CA HIS A 8 1.72 -7.80 -4.00
C HIS A 8 2.76 -8.22 -2.95
N ALA A 9 3.32 -9.43 -3.09
CA ALA A 9 4.39 -9.93 -2.23
C ALA A 9 5.63 -9.03 -2.29
N PHE A 10 5.98 -8.49 -3.47
CA PHE A 10 7.09 -7.55 -3.56
C PHE A 10 6.84 -6.25 -2.77
N CYS A 11 5.63 -5.68 -2.86
CA CYS A 11 5.29 -4.44 -2.18
C CYS A 11 5.09 -4.64 -0.67
N PHE A 12 4.42 -5.71 -0.26
CA PHE A 12 3.89 -5.89 1.10
C PHE A 12 4.41 -7.12 1.84
N GLY A 13 5.05 -8.04 1.12
CA GLY A 13 5.39 -9.36 1.65
C GLY A 13 4.18 -10.26 1.80
N ASP A 14 4.40 -11.31 2.58
CA ASP A 14 3.38 -12.31 2.92
C ASP A 14 2.54 -11.89 4.14
N THR A 15 2.81 -10.71 4.72
CA THR A 15 2.18 -10.22 5.95
C THR A 15 0.86 -9.48 5.73
N GLU A 16 0.62 -8.97 4.53
CA GLU A 16 -0.62 -8.24 4.23
C GLU A 16 -1.55 -9.15 3.43
N PRO A 17 -2.85 -9.26 3.81
CA PRO A 17 -3.77 -10.16 3.13
C PRO A 17 -3.91 -9.74 1.66
N TYR A 18 -3.60 -10.66 0.76
CA TYR A 18 -4.03 -10.56 -0.62
C TYR A 18 -5.50 -10.95 -0.64
N ALA A 19 -6.38 -10.05 -1.07
CA ALA A 19 -7.75 -10.44 -1.36
C ALA A 19 -7.69 -11.33 -2.60
N GLU A 20 -7.60 -12.65 -2.39
CA GLU A 20 -7.95 -13.61 -3.44
C GLU A 20 -9.40 -13.25 -3.85
N GLU A 21 -9.63 -13.09 -5.16
CA GLU A 21 -11.02 -13.11 -5.63
C GLU A 21 -11.54 -14.48 -5.17
N GLU A 22 -12.66 -14.48 -4.43
CA GLU A 22 -13.34 -15.72 -4.09
C GLU A 22 -13.78 -16.34 -5.41
N ASP A 23 -12.91 -17.15 -6.01
CA ASP A 23 -13.34 -18.21 -6.89
C ASP A 23 -14.10 -19.17 -5.96
N ASP A 24 -15.44 -19.10 -6.00
CA ASP A 24 -16.36 -20.10 -5.44
C ASP A 24 -16.07 -21.44 -6.15
N ASP A 25 -14.99 -22.10 -5.78
CA ASP A 25 -14.78 -23.52 -6.03
C ASP A 25 -14.51 -24.17 -4.66
N ASP A 26 -15.62 -24.69 -4.10
CA ASP A 26 -15.62 -25.69 -3.02
C ASP A 26 -14.62 -26.80 -3.34
N ASP A 27 -13.67 -27.04 -2.44
CA ASP A 27 -13.18 -28.39 -2.15
C ASP A 27 -12.58 -28.40 -0.72
N GLU A 28 -13.22 -29.17 0.15
CA GLU A 28 -12.85 -29.46 1.54
C GLU A 28 -11.61 -30.37 1.66
N GLU A 29 -11.11 -30.52 2.90
CA GLU A 29 -10.14 -31.52 3.43
C GLU A 29 -8.64 -31.10 3.36
N ASP A 30 -7.80 -31.18 4.41
CA ASP A 30 -7.89 -31.76 5.75
C ASP A 30 -6.87 -31.10 6.72
N GLU A 31 -7.14 -31.23 8.01
CA GLU A 31 -6.31 -30.83 9.17
C GLU A 31 -5.06 -31.70 9.31
N ASP A 32 -3.94 -31.12 9.77
CA ASP A 32 -2.98 -31.82 10.63
C ASP A 32 -2.12 -30.81 11.42
N GLU A 33 -2.24 -30.89 12.75
CA GLU A 33 -1.45 -30.16 13.76
C GLU A 33 -0.07 -30.82 13.95
N ASP A 34 0.99 -30.03 14.20
CA ASP A 34 2.03 -30.40 15.18
C ASP A 34 3.03 -29.25 15.46
N GLU A 35 3.06 -28.78 16.72
CA GLU A 35 4.14 -28.00 17.36
C GLU A 35 4.87 -28.97 18.33
N PRO A 36 6.17 -28.80 18.71
CA PRO A 36 6.54 -27.71 19.63
C PRO A 36 8.04 -27.26 19.75
N ALA A 37 8.22 -26.19 20.55
CA ALA A 37 9.25 -25.93 21.59
C ALA A 37 10.66 -25.31 21.29
N ALA A 38 10.80 -24.06 21.79
CA ALA A 38 11.83 -23.47 22.69
C ALA A 38 13.34 -23.77 22.57
N GLY A 39 14.17 -22.71 22.58
CA GLY A 39 15.58 -22.77 23.02
C GLY A 39 16.48 -21.56 22.74
N ASP A 40 16.64 -20.72 23.77
CA ASP A 40 17.81 -19.93 24.24
C ASP A 40 18.63 -18.95 23.36
N ALA A 41 19.02 -17.83 23.98
CA ALA A 41 19.84 -16.75 23.43
C ALA A 41 21.26 -16.74 24.03
N PRO A 42 22.26 -16.18 23.32
CA PRO A 42 23.32 -15.48 24.04
C PRO A 42 23.71 -14.11 23.46
N ALA A 43 24.39 -13.34 24.31
CA ALA A 43 24.63 -11.90 24.30
C ALA A 43 25.81 -11.40 23.41
N ALA A 44 25.77 -10.08 23.16
CA ALA A 44 26.70 -9.16 22.46
C ALA A 44 28.20 -9.27 22.83
N ALA A 45 29.25 -8.76 22.14
CA ALA A 45 29.55 -7.61 21.25
C ALA A 45 30.97 -7.84 20.60
N PRO A 46 31.70 -6.93 19.88
CA PRO A 46 31.46 -5.52 19.51
C PRO A 46 31.68 -5.16 18.01
N ALA A 47 31.35 -3.90 17.69
CA ALA A 47 31.14 -3.33 16.35
C ALA A 47 32.41 -2.93 15.55
N PRO A 48 32.32 -2.92 14.21
CA PRO A 48 32.91 -1.90 13.37
C PRO A 48 31.86 -0.85 12.94
N ALA A 49 32.28 0.40 12.78
CA ALA A 49 31.46 1.61 12.64
C ALA A 49 30.31 1.51 11.60
N PRO A 50 29.08 1.98 11.91
CA PRO A 50 27.96 1.93 10.97
C PRO A 50 28.01 3.08 9.95
N ALA A 51 28.03 2.71 8.67
CA ALA A 51 27.54 3.54 7.57
C ALA A 51 26.06 3.96 7.84
N PRO A 52 25.58 5.09 7.29
CA PRO A 52 24.22 5.56 7.55
C PRO A 52 23.19 4.46 7.24
N PRO A 53 22.18 4.23 8.10
CA PRO A 53 21.30 3.08 7.99
C PRO A 53 20.52 3.16 6.67
N ALA A 54 20.92 2.32 5.71
CA ALA A 54 20.11 2.02 4.56
C ALA A 54 18.86 1.28 5.08
N VAL A 55 17.82 2.07 5.36
CA VAL A 55 16.39 1.72 5.42
C VAL A 55 16.16 0.23 5.66
N ALA A 56 16.22 -0.18 6.93
CA ALA A 56 15.96 -1.57 7.31
C ALA A 56 14.62 -2.02 6.74
N ALA A 57 14.67 -3.05 5.88
CA ALA A 57 13.50 -3.76 5.40
C ALA A 57 12.70 -4.25 6.61
N THR A 58 11.44 -3.88 6.68
CA THR A 58 10.47 -4.49 7.61
C THR A 58 10.27 -5.94 7.15
N PRO A 59 10.10 -6.94 8.04
CA PRO A 59 9.96 -8.32 7.60
C PRO A 59 8.65 -8.43 6.81
N GLY A 60 8.75 -8.60 5.49
CA GLY A 60 7.61 -8.66 4.60
C GLY A 60 7.89 -8.05 3.22
N GLY A 61 7.79 -6.72 3.08
CA GLY A 61 7.72 -6.05 1.77
C GLY A 61 8.82 -5.04 1.47
N THR A 62 8.95 -4.67 0.20
CA THR A 62 9.90 -3.64 -0.28
C THR A 62 9.30 -2.25 -0.21
N ALA A 63 10.00 -1.28 0.38
CA ALA A 63 9.57 0.11 0.40
C ALA A 63 9.79 0.83 -0.95
N PRO A 64 8.91 1.77 -1.36
CA PRO A 64 9.03 2.51 -2.62
C PRO A 64 10.09 3.61 -2.52
N THR A 65 11.36 3.25 -2.66
CA THR A 65 12.44 4.25 -2.70
C THR A 65 12.42 5.05 -3.99
N THR A 66 12.85 6.32 -3.96
CA THR A 66 12.93 7.16 -5.18
C THR A 66 13.73 6.48 -6.29
N ARG A 67 14.85 5.84 -5.94
CA ARG A 67 15.68 5.09 -6.90
C ARG A 67 14.89 3.98 -7.59
N LEU A 68 14.04 3.27 -6.85
CA LEU A 68 13.21 2.19 -7.38
C LEU A 68 12.09 2.73 -8.26
N VAL A 69 11.31 3.70 -7.78
CA VAL A 69 10.13 4.18 -8.53
C VAL A 69 10.52 4.95 -9.80
N LEU A 70 11.71 5.56 -9.85
CA LEU A 70 12.26 6.16 -11.06
C LEU A 70 12.67 5.14 -12.14
N GLN A 71 12.73 3.85 -11.83
CA GLN A 71 12.95 2.80 -12.83
C GLN A 71 11.66 2.40 -13.55
N PHE A 72 10.48 2.81 -13.07
CA PHE A 72 9.22 2.50 -13.71
C PHE A 72 8.92 3.52 -14.82
N ASP A 73 8.59 3.00 -16.00
CA ASP A 73 8.03 3.80 -17.08
C ASP A 73 6.55 4.16 -16.80
N GLY A 74 5.95 4.95 -17.69
CA GLY A 74 4.56 5.39 -17.53
C GLY A 74 3.55 4.24 -17.49
N VAL A 75 3.73 3.24 -18.36
CA VAL A 75 2.84 2.07 -18.46
C VAL A 75 2.90 1.25 -17.16
N MET A 76 4.10 1.01 -16.65
CA MET A 76 4.30 0.25 -15.43
C MET A 76 3.79 1.01 -14.20
N THR A 77 4.03 2.32 -14.14
CA THR A 77 3.51 3.19 -13.08
C THR A 77 1.98 3.12 -13.04
N GLN A 78 1.32 3.29 -14.19
CA GLN A 78 -0.13 3.21 -14.30
C GLN A 78 -0.65 1.83 -13.88
N ARG A 79 -0.03 0.74 -14.34
CA ARG A 79 -0.41 -0.63 -13.96
C ARG A 79 -0.31 -0.84 -12.45
N LEU A 80 0.77 -0.38 -11.82
CA LEU A 80 0.93 -0.49 -10.36
C LEU A 80 -0.08 0.35 -9.60
N VAL A 81 -0.43 1.56 -10.07
CA VAL A 81 -1.53 2.35 -9.46
C VAL A 81 -2.82 1.54 -9.45
N VAL A 82 -3.17 0.92 -10.59
CA VAL A 82 -4.40 0.11 -10.68
C VAL A 82 -4.38 -1.06 -9.72
N MET A 83 -3.27 -1.81 -9.67
CA MET A 83 -3.11 -2.94 -8.76
C MET A 83 -3.22 -2.50 -7.29
N GLN A 84 -2.53 -1.43 -6.93
CA GLN A 84 -2.52 -0.88 -5.56
C GLN A 84 -3.91 -0.44 -5.09
N CYS A 85 -4.69 0.20 -5.97
CA CYS A 85 -6.06 0.59 -5.68
C CYS A 85 -6.98 -0.62 -5.53
N GLY A 86 -6.85 -1.63 -6.42
CA GLY A 86 -7.62 -2.87 -6.34
C GLY A 86 -7.42 -3.60 -5.01
N TRP A 87 -6.18 -3.72 -4.54
CA TRP A 87 -5.86 -4.40 -3.29
C TRP A 87 -6.33 -3.66 -2.03
N LEU A 88 -6.53 -2.34 -2.08
CA LEU A 88 -7.01 -1.57 -0.93
C LEU A 88 -8.51 -1.82 -0.64
N GLY A 89 -9.27 -2.34 -1.62
CA GLY A 89 -10.73 -2.41 -1.57
C GLY A 89 -11.31 -2.98 -0.27
N ARG A 90 -10.70 -4.04 0.28
CA ARG A 90 -11.14 -4.71 1.52
C ARG A 90 -10.16 -4.58 2.70
N CYS A 91 -9.00 -3.96 2.50
CA CYS A 91 -7.91 -3.92 3.48
C CYS A 91 -7.85 -2.60 4.24
N ALA A 92 -7.27 -2.62 5.44
CA ALA A 92 -6.86 -1.41 6.14
C ALA A 92 -5.70 -0.73 5.39
N LEU A 93 -5.57 0.59 5.54
CA LEU A 93 -4.45 1.33 4.93
C LEU A 93 -3.19 1.17 5.78
N SER A 94 -2.36 0.18 5.44
CA SER A 94 -1.04 0.03 6.06
C SER A 94 -0.13 1.22 5.73
N ARG A 95 0.86 1.50 6.59
CA ARG A 95 1.84 2.58 6.35
C ARG A 95 2.60 2.35 5.04
N ASN A 96 3.01 1.12 4.76
CA ASN A 96 3.76 0.80 3.56
C ASN A 96 2.90 0.93 2.30
N ARG A 97 1.61 0.56 2.37
CA ARG A 97 0.64 0.80 1.30
C ARG A 97 0.43 2.28 1.02
N ALA A 98 0.30 3.09 2.06
CA ALA A 98 0.22 4.54 1.90
C ALA A 98 1.45 5.11 1.19
N LEU A 99 2.66 4.63 1.53
CA LEU A 99 3.89 5.03 0.85
C LEU A 99 3.89 4.64 -0.63
N TRP A 100 3.49 3.40 -0.96
CA TRP A 100 3.41 2.92 -2.34
C TRP A 100 2.43 3.72 -3.18
N LEU A 101 1.22 3.92 -2.66
CA LEU A 101 0.20 4.75 -3.31
C LEU A 101 0.72 6.17 -3.53
N TYR A 102 1.28 6.80 -2.51
CA TYR A 102 1.81 8.17 -2.62
C TYR A 102 2.92 8.27 -3.66
N ALA A 103 3.91 7.36 -3.63
CA ALA A 103 5.05 7.39 -4.54
C ALA A 103 4.64 7.16 -6.00
N LEU A 104 3.70 6.25 -6.25
CA LEU A 104 3.17 5.97 -7.58
C LEU A 104 2.29 7.12 -8.09
N LEU A 105 1.42 7.68 -7.23
CA LEU A 105 0.63 8.86 -7.57
C LEU A 105 1.51 10.08 -7.86
N ALA A 106 2.65 10.23 -7.20
CA ALA A 106 3.60 11.31 -7.49
C ALA A 106 4.34 11.12 -8.84
N ARG A 107 4.42 9.87 -9.34
CA ARG A 107 5.05 9.52 -10.61
C ARG A 107 4.08 9.42 -11.79
N LEU A 108 2.79 9.27 -11.52
CA LEU A 108 1.75 9.20 -12.54
C LEU A 108 1.69 10.53 -13.31
N GLU A 109 1.69 10.47 -14.64
CA GLU A 109 1.74 11.65 -15.50
C GLU A 109 0.32 12.10 -15.90
N LYS A 110 0.14 13.42 -16.09
CA LYS A 110 -1.06 14.00 -16.71
C LYS A 110 -0.85 14.14 -18.22
N PRO A 111 -1.89 13.95 -19.06
CA PRO A 111 -3.27 13.62 -18.72
C PRO A 111 -3.45 12.15 -18.32
N VAL A 112 -4.31 11.90 -17.34
CA VAL A 112 -4.64 10.55 -16.89
C VAL A 112 -5.69 9.93 -17.80
N HIS A 113 -5.49 8.67 -18.21
CA HIS A 113 -6.49 7.93 -18.98
C HIS A 113 -7.80 7.74 -18.19
N ARG A 114 -8.95 7.73 -18.87
CA ARG A 114 -10.28 7.63 -18.24
C ARG A 114 -10.41 6.43 -17.30
N ASP A 115 -9.81 5.30 -17.65
CA ASP A 115 -9.92 4.07 -16.84
C ASP A 115 -9.11 4.22 -15.54
N THR A 116 -7.94 4.85 -15.60
CA THR A 116 -7.15 5.18 -14.42
C THR A 116 -7.86 6.23 -13.57
N ALA A 117 -8.52 7.22 -14.19
CA ALA A 117 -9.33 8.20 -13.46
C ALA A 117 -10.47 7.51 -12.70
N ALA A 118 -11.16 6.54 -13.31
CA ALA A 118 -12.19 5.75 -12.63
C ALA A 118 -11.63 4.98 -11.42
N VAL A 119 -10.43 4.40 -11.55
CA VAL A 119 -9.75 3.73 -10.43
C VAL A 119 -9.37 4.71 -9.32
N LEU A 120 -8.86 5.89 -9.66
CA LEU A 120 -8.55 6.93 -8.68
C LEU A 120 -9.81 7.45 -7.97
N ARG A 121 -10.94 7.52 -8.69
CA ARG A 121 -12.23 7.87 -8.10
C ARG A 121 -12.66 6.83 -7.05
N GLU A 122 -12.47 5.55 -7.35
CA GLU A 122 -12.78 4.48 -6.40
C GLU A 122 -11.83 4.51 -5.18
N LEU A 123 -10.55 4.78 -5.41
CA LEU A 123 -9.59 5.05 -4.34
C LEU A 123 -10.06 6.20 -3.43
N VAL A 124 -10.51 7.33 -3.98
CA VAL A 124 -11.00 8.47 -3.20
C VAL A 124 -12.17 8.05 -2.30
N LYS A 125 -13.17 7.36 -2.85
CA LYS A 125 -14.31 6.87 -2.04
C LYS A 125 -13.85 5.97 -0.90
N ARG A 126 -12.94 5.03 -1.18
CA ARG A 126 -12.39 4.12 -0.17
C ARG A 126 -11.64 4.88 0.93
N LEU A 127 -10.86 5.89 0.57
CA LEU A 127 -10.17 6.75 1.53
C LEU A 127 -11.17 7.55 2.37
N CYS A 128 -12.26 8.05 1.81
CA CYS A 128 -13.33 8.70 2.59
C CYS A 128 -13.95 7.75 3.62
N VAL A 129 -14.27 6.51 3.23
CA VAL A 129 -14.77 5.49 4.17
C VAL A 129 -13.78 5.25 5.31
N LEU A 130 -12.49 5.12 4.99
CA LEU A 130 -11.45 4.92 5.99
C LEU A 130 -11.28 6.15 6.90
N ARG A 131 -11.41 7.37 6.36
CA ARG A 131 -11.37 8.61 7.15
C ARG A 131 -12.52 8.66 8.14
N ASP A 132 -13.73 8.37 7.67
CA ASP A 132 -14.94 8.51 8.46
C ASP A 132 -15.01 7.44 9.57
N ALA A 133 -14.25 6.36 9.43
CA ALA A 133 -14.04 5.34 10.46
C ALA A 133 -12.97 5.71 11.51
N LEU A 134 -12.20 6.80 11.32
CA LEU A 134 -11.19 7.21 12.31
C LEU A 134 -11.86 7.80 13.56
N PRO A 135 -11.47 7.38 14.78
CA PRO A 135 -12.06 7.89 16.01
C PRO A 135 -11.62 9.32 16.34
N ASP A 136 -10.44 9.73 15.90
CA ASP A 136 -9.87 11.07 16.11
C ASP A 136 -9.18 11.57 14.83
N ALA A 137 -9.45 12.82 14.46
CA ALA A 137 -8.80 13.49 13.34
C ALA A 137 -7.30 13.74 13.58
N ARG A 138 -6.83 13.66 14.83
CA ARG A 138 -5.41 13.80 15.20
C ARG A 138 -4.66 12.47 15.29
N ALA A 139 -5.33 11.35 14.99
CA ALA A 139 -4.69 10.05 14.93
C ALA A 139 -3.53 10.05 13.90
N PRO A 140 -2.40 9.40 14.18
CA PRO A 140 -1.25 9.38 13.26
C PRO A 140 -1.59 8.79 11.88
N GLU A 141 -2.62 7.94 11.81
CA GLU A 141 -3.16 7.34 10.57
C GLU A 141 -3.92 8.35 9.71
N ALA A 142 -4.40 9.45 10.29
CA ALA A 142 -5.14 10.47 9.56
C ALA A 142 -4.24 11.19 8.54
N ALA A 143 -2.98 11.46 8.89
CA ALA A 143 -2.04 12.20 8.04
C ALA A 143 -1.78 11.54 6.66
N PRO A 144 -1.38 10.25 6.58
CA PRO A 144 -1.18 9.60 5.28
C PRO A 144 -2.49 9.52 4.47
N LEU A 145 -3.62 9.28 5.13
CA LEU A 145 -4.92 9.23 4.49
C LEU A 145 -5.29 10.58 3.87
N MET A 146 -5.11 11.68 4.60
CA MET A 146 -5.37 13.04 4.11
C MET A 146 -4.45 13.38 2.93
N ALA A 147 -3.17 13.02 3.00
CA ALA A 147 -2.23 13.25 1.90
C ALA A 147 -2.68 12.54 0.62
N LEU A 148 -3.11 11.27 0.73
CA LEU A 148 -3.63 10.52 -0.41
C LEU A 148 -4.92 11.12 -0.96
N LEU A 149 -5.86 11.56 -0.11
CA LEU A 149 -7.08 12.25 -0.54
C LEU A 149 -6.78 13.54 -1.30
N VAL A 150 -5.80 14.32 -0.85
CA VAL A 150 -5.41 15.56 -1.54
C VAL A 150 -4.78 15.24 -2.90
N VAL A 151 -3.89 14.25 -2.99
CA VAL A 151 -3.26 13.90 -4.26
C VAL A 151 -4.27 13.28 -5.24
N ALA A 152 -4.96 12.20 -4.86
CA ALA A 152 -5.93 11.54 -5.72
C ALA A 152 -7.16 12.44 -6.01
N GLY A 153 -7.66 13.13 -4.99
CA GLY A 153 -8.88 13.93 -5.09
C GLY A 153 -8.68 15.31 -5.69
N ARG A 154 -7.76 16.11 -5.14
CA ARG A 154 -7.57 17.50 -5.57
C ARG A 154 -6.57 17.61 -6.72
N TYR A 155 -5.40 16.97 -6.63
CA TYR A 155 -4.40 17.07 -7.70
C TYR A 155 -4.85 16.36 -8.98
N TYR A 156 -5.41 15.15 -8.87
CA TYR A 156 -5.96 14.44 -10.03
C TYR A 156 -7.43 14.74 -10.34
N GLU A 157 -8.09 15.61 -9.56
CA GLU A 157 -9.47 16.07 -9.82
C GLU A 157 -10.51 14.94 -9.77
N GLN A 158 -10.31 13.96 -8.88
CA GLN A 158 -11.19 12.79 -8.71
C GLN A 158 -12.09 12.85 -7.47
N ALA A 159 -12.07 13.96 -6.73
CA ALA A 159 -12.92 14.19 -5.57
C ALA A 159 -13.92 15.32 -5.80
N THR A 160 -15.10 15.20 -5.21
CA THR A 160 -16.05 16.31 -5.09
C THR A 160 -15.64 17.25 -3.94
N PRO A 161 -16.11 18.50 -3.92
CA PRO A 161 -15.68 19.48 -2.90
C PRO A 161 -15.97 19.07 -1.45
N ASP A 162 -17.00 18.27 -1.21
CA ASP A 162 -17.42 17.74 0.09
C ASP A 162 -16.53 16.57 0.58
N GLU A 163 -15.91 15.84 -0.34
CA GLU A 163 -15.00 14.73 -0.01
C GLU A 163 -13.61 15.23 0.40
N LEU A 164 -13.23 16.42 -0.03
CA LEU A 164 -11.93 17.00 0.28
C LEU A 164 -11.89 17.52 1.73
N PRO A 165 -10.70 17.47 2.38
CA PRO A 165 -10.51 18.05 3.70
C PRO A 165 -10.87 19.54 3.67
N ARG A 166 -11.74 19.98 4.58
CA ARG A 166 -12.13 21.39 4.69
C ARG A 166 -10.96 22.20 5.26
N GLY A 167 -10.26 22.91 4.38
CA GLY A 167 -9.23 23.87 4.76
C GLY A 167 -7.83 23.26 4.88
N THR A 168 -6.98 23.66 3.95
CA THR A 168 -5.52 23.81 4.13
C THR A 168 -5.20 25.24 3.80
#